data_AF-A0A8B6DI76-F1
#
_entry.id   AF-A0A8B6DI76-F1
#
_cell.length_a   1.000
_cell.length_b   1.000
_cell.length_c   1.000
_cell.angle_alpha   90.00
_cell.angle_beta   90.00
_cell.angle_gamma   90.00
#
_symmetry.space_group_name_H-M   'P 1'
#
loop_
_entity.id
_entity.type
_entity.pdbx_description
1 polymer ?
#
loop_
_entity_poly.entity_id
_entity_poly.type
_entity_poly.pdbx_seq_one_letter_code
_entity_poly.pdbx_strand_id
1 'polypeptide(L)'
;MVWMFEVKCVLREGNFSDPVILQSVRGSLKGKARSLLLSLPEDASPQQILEKLEGVYGNVYTSEALLEKFYKETQQPSQSVADFGMTLESIIQPAVEKGDISFDTKNEMLRSKFWSGIRDPLLKNSSRYKFDTVKDFDQLRKEIRAIELELANSEKAVSTVQHQPISTDSVKLDDILKKIDRMGKRLETLENKTPKETNKVTDNHGQSNPGYSTGSGRGNIIRRVMGSGGSRMMAEC
;
A
#
# COMPACT_ATOMS: atom_id res chain seq x y z
N MET A 1 -18.63 -7.30 -20.78
CA MET A 1 -18.53 -6.46 -22.00
C MET A 1 -19.39 -5.22 -21.83
N VAL A 2 -18.87 -4.03 -22.14
CA VAL A 2 -19.58 -2.74 -21.97
C VAL A 2 -20.91 -2.71 -22.74
N TRP A 3 -20.90 -3.10 -24.02
CA TRP A 3 -22.10 -3.15 -24.85
C TRP A 3 -23.22 -4.01 -24.25
N MET A 4 -22.88 -5.19 -23.71
CA MET A 4 -23.87 -6.10 -23.13
C MET A 4 -24.50 -5.52 -21.85
N PHE A 5 -23.71 -4.77 -21.07
CA PHE A 5 -24.22 -4.04 -19.91
C PHE A 5 -25.20 -2.95 -20.33
N GLU A 6 -24.87 -2.14 -21.33
CA GLU A 6 -25.75 -1.09 -21.86
C GLU A 6 -27.09 -1.64 -22.34
N VAL A 7 -27.08 -2.74 -23.11
CA VAL A 7 -28.32 -3.38 -23.57
C VAL A 7 -29.13 -3.93 -22.39
N LYS A 8 -28.49 -4.52 -21.38
CA LYS A 8 -29.17 -4.97 -20.14
C LYS A 8 -29.78 -3.81 -19.36
N CYS A 9 -29.17 -2.62 -19.36
CA CYS A 9 -29.74 -1.41 -18.77
C CYS A 9 -30.99 -0.95 -19.51
N VAL A 10 -30.92 -0.83 -20.85
CA VAL A 10 -32.06 -0.42 -21.68
C VAL A 10 -33.25 -1.38 -21.51
N LEU A 11 -32.99 -2.69 -21.45
CA LEU A 11 -34.03 -3.69 -21.20
C LEU A 11 -34.65 -3.56 -19.80
N ARG A 12 -33.86 -3.20 -18.78
CA ARG A 12 -34.32 -3.05 -17.40
C ARG A 12 -35.16 -1.79 -17.20
N GLU A 13 -34.78 -0.70 -17.88
CA GLU A 13 -35.48 0.58 -17.78
C GLU A 13 -36.91 0.51 -18.33
N GLY A 14 -37.19 -0.40 -19.27
CA GLY A 14 -38.55 -0.62 -19.80
C GLY A 14 -39.11 0.58 -20.58
N ASN A 15 -38.27 1.56 -20.92
CA ASN A 15 -38.66 2.80 -21.59
C ASN A 15 -38.98 2.62 -23.08
N PHE A 16 -38.61 1.48 -23.66
CA PHE A 16 -38.76 1.19 -25.08
C PHE A 16 -39.44 -0.16 -25.29
N SER A 17 -40.16 -0.30 -26.40
CA SER A 17 -40.76 -1.58 -26.78
C SER A 17 -39.71 -2.56 -27.30
N ASP A 18 -39.91 -3.85 -27.05
CA ASP A 18 -39.01 -4.93 -27.48
C ASP A 18 -38.61 -4.87 -28.97
N PRO A 19 -39.51 -4.56 -29.93
CA PRO A 19 -39.13 -4.45 -31.34
C PRO A 19 -38.14 -3.32 -31.63
N VAL A 20 -38.25 -2.19 -30.92
CA VAL A 20 -37.34 -1.04 -31.06
C VAL A 20 -35.96 -1.39 -30.51
N ILE A 21 -35.92 -2.04 -29.35
CA ILE A 21 -34.68 -2.53 -28.74
C ILE A 21 -34.02 -3.55 -29.65
N LEU A 22 -34.78 -4.53 -30.15
CA LEU A 22 -34.30 -5.58 -31.04
C LEU A 22 -33.69 -5.03 -32.33
N GLN A 23 -34.35 -4.06 -32.97
CA GLN A 23 -33.81 -3.41 -34.17
C GLN A 23 -32.51 -2.66 -33.87
N SER A 24 -32.45 -2.00 -32.72
CA SER A 24 -31.26 -1.26 -32.27
C SER A 24 -30.10 -2.22 -31.97
N VAL A 25 -30.36 -3.34 -31.30
CA VAL A 25 -29.40 -4.42 -31.04
C VAL A 25 -28.86 -4.98 -32.36
N ARG A 26 -29.73 -5.37 -33.30
CA ARG A 26 -29.34 -5.88 -34.63
C ARG A 26 -28.51 -4.85 -35.42
N GLY A 27 -28.86 -3.57 -35.33
CA GLY A 27 -28.13 -2.47 -35.97
C GLY A 27 -26.75 -2.19 -35.38
N SER A 28 -26.60 -2.35 -34.06
CA SER A 28 -25.34 -2.11 -33.35
C SER A 28 -24.28 -3.18 -33.60
N LEU A 29 -24.70 -4.42 -33.87
CA LEU A 29 -23.80 -5.55 -34.11
C LEU A 29 -23.22 -5.52 -35.53
N LYS A 30 -21.90 -5.77 -35.61
CA LYS A 30 -21.13 -5.74 -36.85
C LYS A 30 -20.26 -6.99 -37.01
N GLY A 31 -19.88 -7.29 -38.25
CA GLY A 31 -18.97 -8.39 -38.59
C GLY A 31 -19.45 -9.74 -38.04
N LYS A 32 -18.53 -10.51 -37.45
CA LYS A 32 -18.80 -11.86 -36.92
C LYS A 32 -19.92 -11.90 -35.89
N ALA A 33 -20.07 -10.87 -35.06
CA ALA A 33 -21.11 -10.80 -34.05
C ALA A 33 -22.51 -10.68 -34.68
N ARG A 34 -22.63 -10.00 -35.83
CA ARG A 34 -23.88 -9.94 -36.61
C ARG A 34 -24.16 -11.26 -37.31
N SER A 35 -23.13 -11.93 -37.84
CA SER A 35 -23.27 -13.24 -38.48
C SER A 35 -23.80 -14.31 -37.51
N LEU A 36 -23.48 -14.22 -36.22
CA LEU A 36 -24.04 -15.13 -35.20
C LEU A 36 -25.56 -15.07 -35.11
N LEU A 37 -26.16 -13.91 -35.40
CA LEU A 37 -27.61 -13.75 -35.37
C LEU A 37 -28.32 -14.58 -36.44
N LEU A 38 -27.63 -14.94 -37.54
CA LEU A 38 -28.20 -15.81 -38.58
C LEU A 38 -28.48 -17.23 -38.09
N SER A 39 -27.87 -17.62 -36.96
CA SER A 39 -28.13 -18.93 -36.33
C SER A 39 -29.33 -18.92 -35.37
N LEU A 40 -29.93 -17.75 -35.13
CA LEU A 40 -31.10 -17.59 -34.29
C LEU A 40 -32.37 -17.52 -35.16
N PRO A 41 -33.54 -17.92 -34.62
CA PRO A 41 -34.79 -17.81 -35.34
C PRO A 41 -35.19 -16.33 -35.55
N GLU A 42 -36.02 -16.04 -36.55
CA GLU A 42 -36.36 -14.67 -36.95
C GLU A 42 -37.08 -13.88 -35.85
N ASP A 43 -37.84 -14.58 -35.00
CA ASP A 43 -38.58 -14.11 -33.84
C ASP A 43 -37.75 -14.07 -32.55
N ALA A 44 -36.44 -14.26 -32.63
CA ALA A 44 -35.57 -14.28 -31.46
C ALA A 44 -35.67 -12.98 -30.65
N SER A 45 -35.93 -13.12 -29.35
CA SER A 45 -36.05 -12.00 -28.42
C SER A 45 -34.68 -11.34 -28.15
N PRO A 46 -34.65 -10.08 -27.67
CA PRO A 46 -33.41 -9.45 -27.22
C PRO A 46 -32.63 -10.30 -26.20
N GLN A 47 -33.32 -11.00 -25.32
CA GLN A 47 -32.72 -11.87 -24.30
C GLN A 47 -32.00 -13.07 -24.92
N GLN A 48 -32.60 -13.72 -25.93
CA GLN A 48 -31.99 -14.85 -26.64
C GLN A 48 -30.74 -14.42 -27.42
N ILE A 49 -30.76 -13.21 -27.99
CA ILE A 49 -29.58 -12.63 -28.66
C ILE A 49 -28.45 -12.41 -27.65
N LEU A 50 -28.78 -11.85 -26.47
CA LEU A 50 -27.81 -11.64 -25.41
C LEU A 50 -27.21 -12.95 -24.93
N GLU A 51 -28.03 -13.97 -24.67
CA GLU A 51 -27.57 -15.30 -24.24
C GLU A 51 -26.63 -15.94 -25.29
N LYS A 52 -26.97 -15.83 -26.58
CA LYS A 52 -26.12 -16.34 -27.66
C LYS A 52 -24.76 -15.63 -27.71
N LEU A 53 -24.75 -14.30 -27.55
CA LEU A 53 -23.52 -13.52 -27.54
C LEU A 53 -22.70 -13.75 -26.27
N GLU A 54 -23.36 -13.97 -25.14
CA GLU A 54 -22.72 -14.36 -23.88
C GLU A 54 -22.08 -15.75 -24.00
N GLY A 55 -22.70 -16.70 -24.69
CA GLY A 55 -22.09 -18.01 -24.95
C GLY A 55 -20.84 -17.98 -25.82
N VAL A 56 -20.74 -17.02 -26.76
CA VAL A 56 -19.59 -16.93 -27.70
C VAL A 56 -18.50 -15.99 -27.21
N TYR A 57 -18.87 -14.88 -26.58
CA TYR A 57 -17.95 -13.79 -26.20
C TYR A 57 -17.92 -13.53 -24.70
N GLY A 58 -18.80 -14.16 -23.92
CA GLY A 58 -18.84 -14.02 -22.48
C GLY A 58 -17.65 -14.67 -21.79
N ASN A 59 -17.60 -14.50 -20.48
CA ASN A 59 -16.52 -15.02 -19.68
C ASN A 59 -16.66 -16.53 -19.44
N VAL A 60 -15.77 -17.31 -20.06
CA VAL A 60 -15.72 -18.78 -19.91
C VAL A 60 -15.03 -19.24 -18.63
N TYR A 61 -14.32 -18.35 -17.92
CA TYR A 61 -13.64 -18.72 -16.68
C TYR A 61 -14.63 -19.07 -15.57
N THR A 62 -14.33 -20.15 -14.84
CA THR A 62 -15.02 -20.49 -13.59
C THR A 62 -14.69 -19.46 -12.51
N SER A 63 -15.52 -19.38 -11.49
CA SER A 63 -15.35 -18.40 -10.42
C SER A 63 -14.08 -18.64 -9.62
N GLU A 64 -13.65 -19.91 -9.48
CA GLU A 64 -12.37 -20.29 -8.89
C GLU A 64 -11.19 -19.76 -9.70
N ALA A 65 -11.22 -19.89 -11.04
CA ALA A 65 -10.16 -19.40 -11.91
C ALA A 65 -10.05 -17.86 -11.86
N LEU A 66 -11.19 -17.16 -11.76
CA LEU A 66 -11.22 -15.70 -11.56
C LEU A 66 -10.63 -15.30 -10.21
N LEU A 67 -10.99 -16.01 -9.15
CA LEU A 67 -10.46 -15.78 -7.79
C LEU A 67 -8.96 -16.05 -7.72
N GLU A 68 -8.49 -17.12 -8.33
CA GLU A 68 -7.07 -17.43 -8.42
C GLU A 68 -6.31 -16.31 -9.13
N LYS A 69 -6.83 -15.85 -10.28
CA LYS A 69 -6.27 -14.70 -11.01
C LYS A 69 -6.27 -13.45 -10.14
N PHE A 70 -7.38 -13.17 -9.46
CA PHE A 70 -7.54 -12.01 -8.58
C PHE A 70 -6.48 -11.98 -7.48
N TYR A 71 -6.24 -13.11 -6.80
CA TYR A 71 -5.25 -13.17 -5.72
C TYR A 71 -3.80 -13.15 -6.22
N LYS A 72 -3.54 -13.57 -7.46
CA LYS A 72 -2.21 -13.49 -8.09
C LYS A 72 -1.88 -12.11 -8.63
N GLU A 73 -2.88 -11.28 -8.93
CA GLU A 73 -2.68 -9.98 -9.54
C GLU A 73 -1.92 -9.02 -8.61
N THR A 74 -1.00 -8.24 -9.17
CA THR A 74 -0.24 -7.22 -8.43
C THR A 74 -0.02 -6.00 -9.30
N GLN A 75 0.15 -4.82 -8.69
CA GLN A 75 0.35 -3.60 -9.45
C GLN A 75 1.61 -3.70 -10.32
N GLN A 76 1.44 -3.52 -11.63
CA GLN A 76 2.56 -3.55 -12.58
C GLN A 76 3.46 -2.31 -12.43
N PRO A 77 4.75 -2.37 -12.81
CA PRO A 77 5.70 -1.29 -12.56
C PRO A 77 5.32 0.08 -13.13
N SER A 78 4.60 0.11 -14.25
CA SER A 78 4.14 1.34 -14.93
C SER A 78 2.65 1.62 -14.74
N GLN A 79 1.95 0.83 -13.92
CA GLN A 79 0.51 0.94 -13.72
C GLN A 79 0.21 1.89 -12.56
N SER A 80 -0.69 2.85 -12.77
CA SER A 80 -1.14 3.72 -11.68
C SER A 80 -1.97 2.95 -10.65
N VAL A 81 -2.08 3.47 -9.44
CA VAL A 81 -2.95 2.89 -8.40
C VAL A 81 -4.41 2.84 -8.86
N ALA A 82 -4.88 3.85 -9.58
CA ALA A 82 -6.24 3.88 -10.12
C ALA A 82 -6.48 2.74 -11.14
N ASP A 83 -5.54 2.55 -12.07
CA ASP A 83 -5.62 1.50 -13.08
C ASP A 83 -5.54 0.10 -12.49
N PHE A 84 -4.72 -0.08 -11.45
CA PHE A 84 -4.65 -1.33 -10.71
C PHE A 84 -5.99 -1.66 -10.05
N GLY A 85 -6.63 -0.67 -9.40
CA GLY A 85 -7.96 -0.84 -8.81
C GLY A 85 -9.01 -1.24 -9.85
N MET A 86 -9.03 -0.58 -11.01
CA MET A 86 -9.95 -0.94 -12.11
C MET A 86 -9.69 -2.35 -12.64
N THR A 87 -8.42 -2.77 -12.72
CA THR A 87 -8.04 -4.12 -13.16
C THR A 87 -8.58 -5.17 -12.20
N LEU A 88 -8.40 -4.98 -10.89
CA LEU A 88 -8.96 -5.89 -9.87
C LEU A 88 -10.48 -5.97 -9.95
N GLU A 89 -11.18 -4.84 -10.10
CA GLU A 89 -12.63 -4.81 -10.28
C GLU A 89 -13.07 -5.61 -11.51
N SER A 90 -12.37 -5.45 -12.63
CA SER A 90 -12.67 -6.16 -13.87
C SER A 90 -12.52 -7.68 -13.75
N ILE A 91 -11.63 -8.16 -12.88
CA ILE A 91 -11.40 -9.60 -12.66
C ILE A 91 -12.49 -10.20 -11.79
N ILE A 92 -12.92 -9.50 -10.72
CA ILE A 92 -13.90 -10.03 -9.76
C ILE A 92 -15.35 -9.82 -10.20
N GLN A 93 -15.62 -8.80 -11.03
CA GLN A 93 -16.97 -8.44 -11.48
C GLN A 93 -17.74 -9.63 -12.12
N PRO A 94 -17.14 -10.47 -12.99
CA PRO A 94 -17.86 -11.61 -13.55
C PRO A 94 -18.24 -12.69 -12.51
N ALA A 95 -17.49 -12.83 -11.41
CA ALA A 95 -17.86 -13.76 -10.33
C ALA A 95 -19.04 -13.24 -9.49
N VAL A 96 -19.13 -11.91 -9.34
CA VAL A 96 -20.27 -11.24 -8.69
C VAL A 96 -21.53 -11.35 -9.56
N GLU A 97 -21.39 -11.19 -10.88
CA GLU A 97 -22.51 -11.33 -11.83
C GLU A 97 -23.10 -12.74 -11.87
N LYS A 98 -22.28 -13.77 -11.61
CA LYS A 98 -22.72 -15.16 -11.46
C LYS A 98 -23.44 -15.44 -10.13
N GLY A 99 -23.35 -14.51 -9.17
CA GLY A 99 -23.94 -14.67 -7.83
C GLY A 99 -23.06 -15.44 -6.85
N ASP A 100 -21.84 -15.82 -7.23
CA ASP A 100 -20.93 -16.58 -6.37
C ASP A 100 -20.31 -15.72 -5.25
N ILE A 101 -20.33 -14.38 -5.42
CA ILE A 101 -19.74 -13.41 -4.49
C ILE A 101 -20.76 -12.30 -4.21
N SER A 102 -21.04 -12.02 -2.94
CA SER A 102 -21.88 -10.89 -2.54
C SER A 102 -21.15 -9.55 -2.72
N PHE A 103 -21.90 -8.45 -2.87
CA PHE A 103 -21.32 -7.11 -2.98
C PHE A 103 -20.43 -6.73 -1.78
N ASP A 104 -20.83 -7.10 -0.56
CA ASP A 104 -20.03 -6.86 0.64
C ASP A 104 -18.71 -7.65 0.62
N THR A 105 -18.78 -8.91 0.20
CA THR A 105 -17.59 -9.76 0.04
C THR A 105 -16.65 -9.21 -1.03
N LYS A 106 -17.21 -8.76 -2.17
CA LYS A 106 -16.47 -8.08 -3.23
C LYS A 106 -15.72 -6.86 -2.69
N ASN A 107 -16.39 -6.03 -1.89
CA ASN A 107 -15.78 -4.83 -1.30
C ASN A 107 -14.60 -5.18 -0.38
N GLU A 108 -14.79 -6.13 0.54
CA GLU A 108 -13.73 -6.58 1.46
C GLU A 108 -12.53 -7.19 0.70
N MET A 109 -12.82 -8.04 -0.28
CA MET A 109 -11.80 -8.66 -1.13
C MET A 109 -11.00 -7.62 -1.90
N LEU A 110 -11.68 -6.67 -2.55
CA LEU A 110 -11.04 -5.57 -3.27
C LEU A 110 -10.19 -4.73 -2.33
N ARG A 111 -10.71 -4.35 -1.16
CA ARG A 111 -9.95 -3.55 -0.19
C ARG A 111 -8.66 -4.23 0.24
N SER A 112 -8.75 -5.50 0.65
CA SER A 112 -7.61 -6.29 1.12
C SER A 112 -6.59 -6.53 -0.01
N LYS A 113 -7.06 -6.95 -1.18
CA LYS A 113 -6.18 -7.29 -2.30
C LYS A 113 -5.54 -6.06 -2.93
N PHE A 114 -6.28 -4.96 -3.03
CA PHE A 114 -5.79 -3.69 -3.54
C PHE A 114 -4.65 -3.16 -2.68
N TRP A 115 -4.85 -2.99 -1.38
CA TRP A 115 -3.79 -2.45 -0.52
C TRP A 115 -2.58 -3.39 -0.41
N SER A 116 -2.81 -4.71 -0.31
CA SER A 116 -1.71 -5.67 -0.25
C SER A 116 -0.92 -5.75 -1.56
N GLY A 117 -1.57 -5.55 -2.71
CA GLY A 117 -1.00 -5.62 -4.06
C GLY A 117 -0.35 -4.33 -4.58
N ILE A 118 -0.37 -3.23 -3.82
CA ILE A 118 0.38 -2.00 -4.13
C ILE A 118 1.88 -2.32 -4.16
N ARG A 119 2.54 -1.89 -5.24
CA ARG A 119 3.97 -2.18 -5.47
C ARG A 119 4.88 -1.27 -4.66
N ASP A 120 4.56 0.02 -4.59
CA ASP A 120 5.40 1.02 -3.93
C ASP A 120 5.31 0.89 -2.39
N PRO A 121 6.42 0.53 -1.71
CA PRO A 121 6.44 0.43 -0.26
C PRO A 121 6.20 1.78 0.44
N LEU A 122 6.63 2.90 -0.16
CA LEU A 122 6.45 4.22 0.43
C LEU A 122 4.97 4.61 0.45
N LEU A 123 4.30 4.47 -0.69
CA LEU A 123 2.85 4.64 -0.80
C LEU A 123 2.10 3.69 0.14
N LYS A 124 2.50 2.41 0.21
CA LYS A 124 1.84 1.42 1.07
C LYS A 124 1.95 1.77 2.55
N ASN A 125 3.12 2.22 3.00
CA ASN A 125 3.33 2.67 4.38
C ASN A 125 2.55 3.95 4.68
N SER A 126 2.59 4.92 3.75
CA SER A 126 1.89 6.20 3.89
C SER A 126 0.38 6.05 3.90
N SER A 127 -0.16 5.00 3.26
CA SER A 127 -1.61 4.73 3.19
C SER A 127 -2.14 3.76 4.25
N ARG A 128 -1.29 3.19 5.11
CA ARG A 128 -1.69 2.14 6.08
C ARG A 128 -2.84 2.57 6.98
N TYR A 129 -2.77 3.78 7.53
CA TYR A 129 -3.84 4.30 8.40
C TYR A 129 -5.17 4.51 7.66
N LYS A 130 -5.14 4.76 6.35
CA LYS A 130 -6.34 4.85 5.50
C LYS A 130 -6.96 3.48 5.29
N PHE A 131 -6.14 2.44 5.09
CA PHE A 131 -6.63 1.06 4.99
C PHE A 131 -7.36 0.61 6.27
N ASP A 132 -6.85 0.98 7.44
CA ASP A 132 -7.45 0.59 8.73
C ASP A 132 -8.75 1.37 9.03
N THR A 133 -8.89 2.60 8.52
CA THR A 133 -10.01 3.49 8.84
C THR A 133 -11.14 3.46 7.80
N VAL A 134 -10.81 3.26 6.53
CA VAL A 134 -11.76 3.30 5.42
C VAL A 134 -12.23 1.89 5.09
N LYS A 135 -13.53 1.63 5.21
CA LYS A 135 -14.13 0.31 4.94
C LYS A 135 -14.60 0.13 3.49
N ASP A 136 -14.86 1.23 2.81
CA ASP A 136 -15.34 1.25 1.43
C ASP A 136 -14.17 1.27 0.44
N PHE A 137 -14.20 0.39 -0.56
CA PHE A 137 -13.14 0.26 -1.55
C PHE A 137 -12.98 1.51 -2.42
N ASP A 138 -14.09 2.12 -2.88
CA ASP A 138 -14.04 3.30 -3.72
C ASP A 138 -13.46 4.50 -2.97
N GLN A 139 -13.84 4.65 -1.69
CA GLN A 139 -13.25 5.65 -0.85
C GLN A 139 -11.77 5.38 -0.61
N LEU A 140 -11.37 4.13 -0.32
CA LEU A 140 -9.96 3.80 -0.12
C LEU A 140 -9.14 4.11 -1.37
N ARG A 141 -9.64 3.75 -2.55
CA ARG A 141 -8.98 4.04 -3.84
C ARG A 141 -8.75 5.54 -4.03
N LYS A 142 -9.74 6.37 -3.70
CA LYS A 142 -9.62 7.85 -3.78
C LYS A 142 -8.53 8.37 -2.84
N GLU A 143 -8.52 7.91 -1.59
CA GLU A 143 -7.55 8.35 -0.57
C GLU A 143 -6.12 7.94 -0.93
N ILE A 144 -5.92 6.69 -1.38
CA ILE A 144 -4.58 6.22 -1.78
C ILE A 144 -4.09 6.97 -3.02
N ARG A 145 -4.97 7.27 -3.98
CA ARG A 145 -4.62 8.10 -5.15
C ARG A 145 -4.22 9.52 -4.76
N ALA A 146 -4.84 10.11 -3.75
CA ALA A 146 -4.44 11.42 -3.25
C ALA A 146 -3.00 11.38 -2.69
N ILE A 147 -2.69 10.34 -1.89
CA ILE A 147 -1.34 10.13 -1.35
C ILE A 147 -0.31 9.87 -2.46
N GLU A 148 -0.65 9.05 -3.47
CA GLU A 148 0.20 8.80 -4.65
C GLU A 148 0.58 10.12 -5.34
N LEU A 149 -0.39 11.03 -5.50
CA LEU A 149 -0.16 12.35 -6.11
C LEU A 149 0.71 13.26 -5.22
N GLU A 150 0.49 13.26 -3.90
CA GLU A 150 1.30 14.04 -2.94
C GLU A 150 2.76 13.58 -2.93
N LEU A 151 3.00 12.27 -2.97
CA LEU A 151 4.34 11.69 -3.05
C LEU A 151 5.02 12.05 -4.38
N ALA A 152 4.31 11.89 -5.50
CA ALA A 152 4.83 12.25 -6.82
C ALA A 152 5.17 13.75 -6.94
N ASN A 153 4.38 14.62 -6.29
CA ASN A 153 4.66 16.06 -6.24
C ASN A 153 5.88 16.38 -5.37
N SER A 154 6.03 15.66 -4.25
CA SER A 154 7.19 15.80 -3.36
C SER A 154 8.49 15.39 -4.06
N GLU A 155 8.47 14.29 -4.82
CA GLU A 155 9.63 13.85 -5.62
C GLU A 155 10.02 14.84 -6.71
N LYS A 156 9.03 15.42 -7.40
CA LYS A 156 9.24 16.47 -8.42
C LYS A 156 9.80 17.76 -7.82
N ALA A 157 9.36 18.13 -6.61
CA ALA A 157 9.90 19.29 -5.91
C ALA A 157 11.40 19.09 -5.56
N VAL A 158 11.82 17.87 -5.21
CA VAL A 158 13.22 17.54 -4.93
C VAL A 158 14.05 17.48 -6.23
N SER A 159 13.50 16.97 -7.33
CA SER A 159 14.21 16.84 -8.60
C SER A 159 14.25 18.12 -9.46
N THR A 160 13.39 19.11 -9.16
CA THR A 160 13.50 20.48 -9.72
C THR A 160 14.66 21.27 -9.07
N VAL A 161 15.26 20.74 -7.99
CA VAL A 161 16.52 21.23 -7.44
C VAL A 161 17.69 20.52 -8.15
N GLN A 162 17.79 20.63 -9.47
CA GLN A 162 19.04 20.40 -10.19
C GLN A 162 19.66 21.74 -10.58
N HIS A 163 20.74 22.07 -9.86
CA HIS A 163 21.82 22.99 -10.22
C HIS A 163 21.41 24.37 -10.79
N GLN A 164 21.02 25.30 -9.92
CA GLN A 164 21.71 26.59 -10.03
C GLN A 164 23.17 26.36 -9.59
N PRO A 165 24.17 26.92 -10.28
CA PRO A 165 25.49 27.01 -9.68
C PRO A 165 25.29 27.66 -8.31
N ILE A 166 25.79 27.01 -7.27
CA ILE A 166 25.99 27.64 -5.98
C ILE A 166 26.85 28.86 -6.28
N SER A 167 26.21 30.02 -6.48
CA SER A 167 26.80 31.28 -6.12
C SER A 167 26.78 31.23 -4.60
N THR A 168 27.84 30.64 -4.05
CA THR A 168 28.16 30.78 -2.65
C THR A 168 28.09 32.29 -2.40
N ASP A 169 27.20 32.70 -1.50
CA ASP A 169 27.37 33.92 -0.72
C ASP A 169 28.73 33.77 -0.01
N SER A 170 29.82 34.02 -0.75
CA SER A 170 31.20 34.07 -0.27
C SER A 170 31.33 35.10 0.84
N VAL A 171 30.42 36.08 0.87
CA VAL A 171 30.34 37.12 1.88
C VAL A 171 30.07 36.57 3.29
N LYS A 172 29.21 35.55 3.45
CA LYS A 172 28.85 35.03 4.78
C LYS A 172 29.87 34.02 5.33
N LEU A 173 30.51 33.24 4.45
CA LEU A 173 31.55 32.30 4.88
C LEU A 173 32.85 33.04 5.26
N ASP A 174 33.22 34.07 4.50
CA ASP A 174 34.39 34.92 4.83
C ASP A 174 34.20 35.68 6.15
N ASP A 175 32.99 36.12 6.46
CA ASP A 175 32.70 36.75 7.74
C ASP A 175 32.79 35.78 8.92
N ILE A 176 32.41 34.51 8.71
CA ILE A 176 32.55 33.44 9.71
C ILE A 176 34.04 33.08 9.88
N LEU A 177 34.80 32.94 8.79
CA LEU A 177 36.25 32.68 8.83
C LEU A 177 37.02 33.81 9.51
N LYS A 178 36.70 35.08 9.20
CA LYS A 178 37.26 36.25 9.91
C LYS A 178 36.91 36.30 11.39
N LYS A 179 35.80 35.68 11.80
CA LYS A 179 35.38 35.62 13.21
C LYS A 179 36.12 34.50 13.94
N ILE A 180 36.38 33.38 13.28
CA ILE A 180 37.21 32.27 13.78
C ILE A 180 38.66 32.73 13.94
N ASP A 181 39.24 33.43 12.96
CA ASP A 181 40.59 34.00 13.07
C ASP A 181 40.72 35.04 14.19
N ARG A 182 39.68 35.86 14.38
CA ARG A 182 39.62 36.80 15.51
C ARG A 182 39.52 36.10 16.87
N MET A 183 38.85 34.94 16.94
CA MET A 183 38.83 34.13 18.16
C MET A 183 40.18 33.45 18.41
N GLY A 184 40.85 32.93 17.37
CA GLY A 184 42.19 32.35 17.47
C GLY A 184 43.23 33.35 18.00
N LYS A 185 43.24 34.57 17.45
CA LYS A 185 44.13 35.64 17.94
C LYS A 185 43.83 36.08 19.38
N ARG A 186 42.55 36.06 19.79
CA ARG A 186 42.17 36.35 21.18
C ARG A 186 42.63 35.25 22.14
N LEU A 187 42.55 33.98 21.73
CA LEU A 187 43.06 32.84 22.49
C LEU A 187 44.58 32.92 22.67
N GLU A 188 45.35 33.20 21.62
CA GLU A 188 46.82 33.38 21.74
C GLU A 188 47.21 34.55 22.64
N THR A 189 46.46 35.66 22.62
CA THR A 189 46.72 36.80 23.53
C THR A 189 46.34 36.55 24.99
N LEU A 190 45.45 35.58 25.25
CA LEU A 190 45.07 35.16 26.59
C LEU A 190 46.06 34.11 27.15
N GLU A 191 46.54 33.21 26.29
CA GLU A 191 47.54 32.19 26.64
C GLU A 191 48.92 32.81 26.93
N ASN A 192 49.28 33.90 26.23
CA ASN A 192 50.52 34.66 26.50
C ASN A 192 50.46 35.61 27.72
N LYS A 193 49.33 35.68 28.45
CA LYS A 193 49.15 36.57 29.61
C LYS A 193 48.93 35.84 30.94
N THR A 194 48.97 34.51 30.98
CA THR A 194 49.00 33.76 32.24
C THR A 194 50.43 33.53 32.70
N PRO A 195 50.91 34.17 33.79
CA PRO A 195 52.11 33.72 34.46
C PRO A 195 51.89 32.32 35.03
N LYS A 196 52.90 31.46 34.82
CA LYS A 196 53.05 30.16 35.46
C LYS A 196 53.14 30.37 36.98
N GLU A 197 52.13 29.94 37.74
CA GLU A 197 52.33 29.59 39.15
C GLU A 197 52.56 28.08 39.28
N THR A 198 53.81 27.78 39.59
CA THR A 198 54.38 26.49 39.99
C THR A 198 54.00 26.09 41.41
N ASN A 199 54.08 24.77 41.64
CA ASN A 199 54.33 24.02 42.90
C ASN A 199 53.08 23.36 43.51
N LYS A 200 53.12 22.15 44.06
CA LYS A 200 54.14 21.09 44.19
C LYS A 200 53.37 19.83 44.64
N VAL A 201 53.85 18.66 44.22
CA VAL A 201 53.46 17.36 44.76
C VAL A 201 54.00 17.21 46.19
N THR A 202 53.18 16.75 47.12
CA THR A 202 53.62 16.00 48.31
C THR A 202 52.56 14.97 48.73
N ASP A 203 53.00 13.71 48.80
CA ASP A 203 52.42 12.61 49.58
C ASP A 203 52.13 13.01 51.03
N ASN A 204 51.00 12.54 51.60
CA ASN A 204 51.07 11.54 52.67
C ASN A 204 49.72 11.02 53.18
N HIS A 205 49.83 9.77 53.61
CA HIS A 205 48.92 8.94 54.40
C HIS A 205 48.28 9.61 55.63
N GLY A 206 47.05 9.16 55.94
CA GLY A 206 46.77 8.58 57.26
C GLY A 206 45.66 9.22 58.10
N GLN A 207 44.61 8.41 58.32
CA GLN A 207 43.76 8.33 59.54
C GLN A 207 42.82 9.51 59.83
N SER A 208 41.62 9.39 60.40
CA SER A 208 40.71 8.32 60.85
C SER A 208 39.49 9.07 61.40
N ASN A 209 38.24 8.60 61.23
CA ASN A 209 37.21 8.40 62.28
C ASN A 209 35.79 8.12 61.73
N PRO A 210 34.84 7.55 62.53
CA PRO A 210 34.26 6.25 62.20
C PRO A 210 32.72 6.16 62.34
N GLY A 211 32.19 4.96 62.05
CA GLY A 211 30.93 4.39 62.58
C GLY A 211 29.65 4.87 61.86
N TYR A 212 28.70 4.04 61.43
CA TYR A 212 28.16 2.75 61.93
C TYR A 212 27.82 1.82 60.73
N SER A 213 28.18 0.53 60.72
CA SER A 213 27.40 -0.66 61.16
C SER A 213 25.92 -0.65 60.72
N THR A 214 25.30 -1.68 60.11
CA THR A 214 25.59 -3.14 60.04
C THR A 214 24.63 -3.84 59.05
N GLY A 215 25.05 -4.99 58.50
CA GLY A 215 24.18 -6.13 58.11
C GLY A 215 24.15 -6.44 56.59
N SER A 216 24.97 -7.33 56.01
CA SER A 216 25.02 -8.81 56.11
C SER A 216 23.63 -9.48 55.99
N GLY A 217 23.35 -10.40 55.06
CA GLY A 217 24.17 -11.03 54.03
C GLY A 217 23.38 -12.13 53.28
N ARG A 218 24.08 -12.75 52.31
CA ARG A 218 24.07 -14.18 51.84
C ARG A 218 22.77 -15.00 52.06
N GLY A 219 22.24 -15.76 51.10
CA GLY A 219 22.73 -16.17 49.79
C GLY A 219 21.99 -17.44 49.30
N ASN A 220 22.33 -17.82 48.06
CA ASN A 220 22.35 -19.16 47.45
C ASN A 220 21.08 -20.01 47.19
N ILE A 221 20.92 -20.31 45.88
CA ILE A 221 20.89 -21.62 45.20
C ILE A 221 19.86 -22.66 45.67
N ILE A 222 19.03 -23.18 44.75
CA ILE A 222 18.93 -24.63 44.39
C ILE A 222 18.38 -24.82 42.95
N ARG A 223 19.17 -25.52 42.13
CA ARG A 223 18.80 -26.30 40.92
C ARG A 223 17.94 -27.52 41.30
N ARG A 224 16.98 -27.92 40.47
CA ARG A 224 16.81 -29.36 40.17
C ARG A 224 16.18 -29.59 38.79
N VAL A 225 16.66 -30.67 38.17
CA VAL A 225 16.50 -31.16 36.81
C VAL A 225 15.88 -32.57 36.88
N MET A 226 15.23 -32.98 35.77
CA MET A 226 14.73 -34.32 35.38
C MET A 226 13.40 -34.77 35.98
N GLY A 227 12.51 -35.46 35.24
CA GLY A 227 12.58 -35.93 33.86
C GLY A 227 11.40 -36.86 33.50
N SER A 228 11.32 -37.18 32.21
CA SER A 228 10.80 -38.40 31.54
C SER A 228 9.48 -39.07 31.97
N GLY A 229 8.65 -39.36 30.96
CA GLY A 229 7.66 -40.45 31.01
C GLY A 229 6.58 -40.33 29.93
N GLY A 230 6.65 -41.16 28.89
CA GLY A 230 5.63 -41.25 27.84
C GLY A 230 4.61 -42.38 28.04
N SER A 231 3.48 -42.30 27.32
CA SER A 231 2.60 -43.37 26.79
C SER A 231 1.28 -42.70 26.36
N ARG A 232 0.82 -42.75 25.10
CA ARG A 232 0.31 -43.85 24.25
C ARG A 232 -1.22 -44.07 24.39
N MET A 233 -1.91 -43.80 23.28
CA MET A 233 -3.09 -44.46 22.67
C MET A 233 -4.56 -44.16 23.06
N MET A 234 -5.36 -44.07 21.97
CA MET A 234 -6.78 -44.44 21.73
C MET A 234 -7.85 -43.53 22.38
N ALA A 235 -9.09 -43.38 21.89
CA ALA A 235 -9.83 -43.52 20.62
C ALA A 235 -11.31 -43.16 20.99
N GLU A 236 -12.14 -42.85 19.97
CA GLU A 236 -13.63 -42.78 20.02
C GLU A 236 -14.24 -41.54 20.73
N CYS A 237 -15.30 -40.89 20.25
CA CYS A 237 -16.41 -41.26 19.35
C CYS A 237 -16.65 -40.21 18.24
#